data_AF-A0A0F9AJU0-F1
#
_entry.id   AF-A0A0F9AJU0-F1
#
_cell.length_a   1.000
_cell.length_b   1.000
_cell.length_c   1.000
_cell.angle_alpha   90.00
_cell.angle_beta   90.00
_cell.angle_gamma   90.00
#
_symmetry.space_group_name_H-M   'P 1'
#
loop_
_entity.id
_entity.type
_entity.pdbx_description
1 polymer ?
#
loop_
_entity_poly.entity_id
_entity_poly.type
_entity_poly.pdbx_seq_one_letter_code
_entity_poly.pdbx_strand_id
1 'polypeptide(L)'
;MKYYLPFLLTPLAALANTQTDIEQITVSTTRSTAPVSTVPATINVISAADIAKQLAHTQDLSQILGNLLPSFSPSRQKMTSAGETLRGREPLYMIDGVPQSNPLRNGSRDGNT
;
A
#
# COMPACT_ATOMS: atom_id res chain seq x y z
N MET A 1 45.93 -38.53 -33.25
CA MET A 1 45.78 -37.60 -32.11
C MET A 1 45.13 -36.33 -32.61
N LYS A 2 43.85 -36.16 -32.31
CA LYS A 2 42.92 -35.15 -32.82
C LYS A 2 41.80 -35.12 -31.74
N TYR A 3 41.44 -34.02 -31.08
CA TYR A 3 40.69 -32.90 -31.63
C TYR A 3 40.33 -31.81 -30.58
N TYR A 4 40.30 -30.55 -31.06
CA TYR A 4 39.38 -29.43 -30.78
C TYR A 4 39.21 -28.79 -29.38
N LEU A 5 39.64 -27.53 -29.30
CA LEU A 5 38.97 -26.47 -28.53
C LEU A 5 37.90 -25.83 -29.43
N PRO A 6 36.71 -25.51 -28.90
CA PRO A 6 36.16 -24.18 -29.17
C PRO A 6 35.50 -23.51 -27.95
N PHE A 7 35.81 -22.22 -27.86
CA PHE A 7 35.16 -21.12 -27.15
C PHE A 7 33.62 -21.23 -27.10
N LEU A 8 33.04 -21.20 -25.89
CA LEU A 8 31.59 -21.01 -25.72
C LEU A 8 31.31 -19.60 -25.19
N LEU A 9 30.91 -18.75 -26.13
CA LEU A 9 30.25 -17.46 -25.95
C LEU A 9 28.84 -17.73 -25.40
N THR A 10 28.58 -17.41 -24.14
CA THR A 10 27.22 -17.39 -23.58
C THR A 10 26.50 -16.11 -24.03
N PRO A 11 25.26 -16.20 -24.55
CA PRO A 11 24.53 -15.06 -25.04
C PRO A 11 23.95 -14.24 -23.88
N LEU A 12 23.99 -12.91 -24.04
CA LEU A 12 23.27 -11.93 -23.24
C LEU A 12 21.76 -12.17 -23.44
N ALA A 13 21.14 -12.90 -22.50
CA ALA A 13 19.69 -13.10 -22.52
C ALA A 13 18.99 -11.77 -22.22
N ALA A 14 18.13 -11.39 -23.16
CA ALA A 14 17.33 -10.19 -23.16
C ALA A 14 16.62 -9.94 -21.82
N LEU A 15 16.83 -8.76 -21.24
CA LEU A 15 15.91 -8.21 -20.26
C LEU A 15 14.58 -7.99 -20.98
N ALA A 16 13.63 -8.89 -20.72
CA ALA A 16 12.26 -8.78 -21.17
C ALA A 16 11.73 -7.41 -20.77
N ASN A 17 11.40 -6.60 -21.76
CA ASN A 17 10.65 -5.37 -21.60
C ASN A 17 9.24 -5.76 -21.13
N THR A 18 9.06 -5.92 -19.82
CA THR A 18 7.74 -6.00 -19.20
C THR A 18 7.08 -4.66 -19.45
N GLN A 19 6.33 -4.61 -20.55
CA GLN A 19 5.37 -3.56 -20.84
C GLN A 19 4.47 -3.46 -19.61
N THR A 20 4.75 -2.48 -18.77
CA THR A 20 3.87 -2.05 -17.69
C THR A 20 2.58 -1.62 -18.34
N ASP A 21 1.61 -2.52 -18.35
CA ASP A 21 0.22 -2.19 -18.56
C ASP A 21 -0.10 -1.15 -17.47
N ILE A 22 -0.23 0.09 -17.92
CA ILE A 22 -0.52 1.24 -17.07
C ILE A 22 -1.98 1.13 -16.67
N GLU A 23 -2.26 0.22 -15.73
CA GLU A 23 -3.57 0.12 -15.09
C GLU A 23 -3.89 1.51 -14.52
N GLN A 24 -4.85 2.18 -15.16
CA GLN A 24 -5.21 3.54 -14.83
C GLN A 24 -6.05 3.51 -13.55
N ILE A 25 -5.37 3.44 -12.40
CA ILE A 25 -6.02 3.43 -11.10
C ILE A 25 -6.66 4.81 -10.90
N THR A 26 -7.98 4.87 -10.98
CA THR A 26 -8.77 6.06 -10.65
C THR A 26 -9.01 6.10 -9.15
N VAL A 27 -8.57 7.17 -8.49
CA VAL A 27 -8.74 7.32 -7.04
C VAL A 27 -9.95 8.22 -6.78
N SER A 28 -10.94 7.70 -6.04
CA SER A 28 -12.17 8.43 -5.68
C SER A 28 -12.06 9.20 -4.35
N THR A 29 -10.88 9.22 -3.73
CA THR A 29 -10.67 9.85 -2.42
C THR A 29 -10.70 11.39 -2.50
N THR A 30 -10.39 11.98 -3.65
CA THR A 30 -10.60 13.41 -3.91
C THR A 30 -12.07 13.67 -4.24
N ARG A 31 -12.61 14.86 -3.91
CA ARG A 31 -13.98 15.28 -4.30
C ARG A 31 -14.21 15.35 -5.83
N SER A 32 -13.23 14.94 -6.63
CA SER A 32 -13.23 14.79 -8.08
C SER A 32 -12.43 13.52 -8.43
N THR A 33 -12.95 12.69 -9.33
CA THR A 33 -12.26 11.50 -9.84
C THR A 33 -11.14 11.92 -10.79
N ALA A 34 -9.89 11.65 -10.39
CA ALA A 34 -8.71 12.01 -11.17
C ALA A 34 -7.72 10.83 -11.21
N PRO A 35 -6.99 10.63 -12.32
CA PRO A 35 -5.93 9.63 -12.36
C PRO A 35 -4.79 10.03 -11.41
N VAL A 36 -4.12 9.04 -10.81
CA VAL A 36 -3.03 9.23 -9.83
C VAL A 36 -1.92 10.17 -10.31
N SER A 37 -1.68 10.24 -11.62
CA SER A 37 -0.66 11.09 -12.25
C SER A 37 -0.97 12.59 -12.22
N THR A 38 -2.23 12.96 -12.00
CA THR A 38 -2.68 14.37 -12.06
C THR A 38 -2.82 15.03 -10.69
N VAL A 39 -2.74 14.25 -9.61
CA VAL A 39 -2.88 14.75 -8.25
C VAL A 39 -1.49 15.09 -7.70
N PRO A 40 -1.23 16.35 -7.28
CA PRO A 40 0.06 16.74 -6.70
C PRO A 40 0.16 16.31 -5.22
N ALA A 41 -0.05 15.03 -4.93
CA ALA A 41 0.04 14.45 -3.60
C ALA A 41 0.62 13.03 -3.65
N THR A 42 1.27 12.60 -2.58
CA THR A 42 1.75 11.22 -2.44
C THR A 42 0.57 10.27 -2.24
N ILE A 43 0.31 9.42 -3.23
CA ILE A 43 -0.72 8.39 -3.19
C ILE A 43 -0.02 7.02 -3.10
N ASN A 44 -0.48 6.18 -2.18
CA ASN A 44 -0.08 4.78 -2.12
C ASN A 44 -1.32 3.92 -2.34
N VAL A 45 -1.28 3.03 -3.31
CA VAL A 45 -2.40 2.13 -3.62
C VAL A 45 -2.05 0.75 -3.11
N ILE A 46 -2.91 0.21 -2.25
CA ILE A 46 -2.74 -1.12 -1.68
C ILE A 46 -3.77 -2.04 -2.36
N SER A 47 -3.29 -3.11 -2.99
CA SER A 47 -4.16 -4.10 -3.63
C SER A 47 -4.82 -5.02 -2.59
N ALA A 48 -5.96 -5.61 -2.94
CA ALA A 48 -6.61 -6.62 -2.09
C ALA A 48 -5.72 -7.85 -1.85
N ALA A 49 -4.86 -8.20 -2.82
CA ALA A 49 -3.92 -9.31 -2.69
C ALA A 49 -2.84 -9.02 -1.64
N ASP A 50 -2.36 -7.78 -1.53
CA ASP A 50 -1.36 -7.40 -0.53
C ASP A 50 -1.96 -7.36 0.88
N ILE A 51 -3.22 -6.94 1.00
CA ILE A 51 -3.97 -7.05 2.25
C ILE A 51 -4.16 -8.52 2.63
N ALA A 52 -4.52 -9.39 1.69
CA ALA A 52 -4.73 -10.82 1.95
C ALA A 52 -3.45 -11.51 2.44
N LYS A 53 -2.28 -11.19 1.86
CA LYS A 53 -0.98 -11.69 2.33
C LYS A 53 -0.72 -11.26 3.76
N GLN A 54 -1.00 -10.00 4.10
CA GLN A 54 -0.76 -9.49 5.44
C GLN A 54 -1.76 -10.05 6.47
N LEU A 55 -3.00 -10.30 6.05
CA LEU A 55 -4.05 -10.89 6.89
C LEU A 55 -3.72 -12.34 7.30
N ALA A 56 -2.94 -13.06 6.49
CA ALA A 56 -2.42 -14.38 6.84
C ALA A 56 -1.44 -14.33 8.04
N HIS A 57 -0.85 -13.17 8.32
CA HIS A 57 0.13 -12.98 9.39
C HIS A 57 -0.44 -12.25 10.61
N THR A 58 -1.33 -11.28 10.41
CA THR A 58 -1.91 -10.48 11.50
C THR A 58 -3.36 -10.10 11.21
N GLN A 59 -4.19 -10.07 12.25
CA GLN A 59 -5.59 -9.63 12.17
C GLN A 59 -5.77 -8.16 12.57
N ASP A 60 -4.72 -7.50 13.07
CA ASP A 60 -4.78 -6.11 13.50
C ASP A 60 -4.56 -5.14 12.33
N LEU A 61 -5.60 -4.39 11.95
CA LEU A 61 -5.55 -3.43 10.84
C LEU A 61 -4.40 -2.42 11.00
N SER A 62 -4.14 -1.93 12.20
CA SER A 62 -3.07 -0.98 12.50
C SER A 62 -1.68 -1.57 12.24
N GLN A 63 -1.49 -2.88 12.47
CA GLN A 63 -0.25 -3.59 12.11
C GLN A 63 -0.15 -3.75 10.59
N ILE A 64 -1.26 -4.08 9.93
CA ILE A 64 -1.33 -4.20 8.46
C ILE A 64 -0.90 -2.87 7.82
N LEU A 65 -1.50 -1.76 8.25
CA LEU A 65 -1.20 -0.43 7.73
C LEU A 65 0.23 0.03 8.06
N GLY A 66 0.73 -0.27 9.27
CA GLY A 66 2.11 0.06 9.66
C GLY A 66 3.17 -0.62 8.79
N ASN A 67 2.89 -1.83 8.31
CA ASN A 67 3.83 -2.57 7.47
C ASN A 67 3.77 -2.13 6.00
N LEU A 68 2.60 -1.72 5.51
CA LEU A 68 2.39 -1.37 4.10
C LEU A 68 2.62 0.12 3.80
N LEU A 69 2.49 1.00 4.79
CA LEU A 69 2.60 2.45 4.61
C LEU A 69 3.91 2.99 5.20
N PRO A 70 4.79 3.64 4.40
CA PRO A 70 6.11 4.11 4.83
C PRO A 70 6.10 5.32 5.77
N SER A 71 4.94 5.74 6.30
CA SER A 71 4.83 6.86 7.24
C SER A 71 3.66 6.71 8.20
N PHE A 72 3.22 5.46 8.42
CA PHE A 72 2.22 5.14 9.42
C PHE A 72 2.91 4.69 10.72
N SER A 73 2.35 5.10 11.86
CA SER A 73 2.85 4.74 13.18
C SER A 73 2.82 3.21 13.36
N PRO A 74 3.86 2.60 13.95
CA PRO A 74 3.82 1.18 14.27
C PRO A 74 2.68 0.89 15.25
N SER A 75 2.00 -0.24 15.07
CA SER A 75 0.89 -0.57 15.95
C SER A 75 1.36 -0.94 17.35
N ARG A 76 0.60 -0.47 18.33
CA ARG A 76 0.91 -0.59 19.76
C ARG A 76 0.32 -1.86 20.39
N GLN A 77 -0.20 -2.78 19.56
CA GLN A 77 -0.83 -4.04 20.01
C GLN A 77 -1.92 -3.82 21.08
N LYS A 78 -2.67 -2.73 20.94
CA LYS A 78 -3.82 -2.43 21.80
C LYS A 78 -5.07 -2.37 20.94
N MET A 79 -6.21 -2.73 21.49
CA MET A 79 -7.54 -2.60 20.86
C MET A 79 -8.02 -1.14 20.76
N THR A 80 -7.10 -0.18 20.64
CA THR A 80 -7.41 1.25 20.56
C THR A 80 -6.56 1.86 19.47
N SER A 81 -7.19 2.75 18.70
CA SER A 81 -6.52 3.57 17.68
C SER A 81 -5.61 4.66 18.28
N ALA A 82 -5.51 4.73 19.62
CA ALA A 82 -4.68 5.70 20.31
C ALA A 82 -3.18 5.52 19.99
N GLY A 83 -2.63 6.49 19.26
CA GLY A 83 -1.22 6.52 18.87
C GLY A 83 -0.96 6.07 17.42
N GLU A 84 -2.01 5.75 16.67
CA GLU A 84 -1.94 5.67 15.21
C GLU A 84 -1.80 7.08 14.65
N THR A 85 -0.74 7.30 13.88
CA THR A 85 -0.53 8.56 13.19
C THR A 85 -0.07 8.29 11.78
N LEU A 86 -0.54 9.11 10.84
CA LEU A 86 -0.01 9.16 9.48
C LEU A 86 0.77 10.46 9.35
N ARG A 87 2.09 10.37 9.18
CA ARG A 87 3.01 11.52 9.17
C ARG A 87 2.82 12.43 10.40
N GLY A 88 2.66 11.82 11.58
CA GLY A 88 2.54 12.52 12.87
C GLY A 88 1.18 13.16 13.15
N ARG A 89 0.17 12.95 12.30
CA ARG A 89 -1.21 13.45 12.49
C ARG A 89 -2.20 12.30 12.61
N GLU A 90 -3.36 12.56 13.21
CA GLU A 90 -4.47 11.61 13.23
C GLU A 90 -4.89 11.27 11.79
N PRO A 91 -4.91 9.98 11.40
CA PRO A 91 -5.32 9.56 10.06
C PRO A 91 -6.82 9.76 9.88
N LEU A 92 -7.24 10.14 8.67
CA LEU A 92 -8.65 10.16 8.28
C LEU A 92 -8.98 8.84 7.57
N TYR A 93 -9.86 8.04 8.19
CA TYR A 93 -10.40 6.84 7.57
C TYR A 93 -11.63 7.17 6.73
N MET A 94 -11.68 6.65 5.51
CA MET A 94 -12.79 6.80 4.59
C MET A 94 -13.15 5.43 4.02
N ILE A 95 -14.44 5.09 4.06
CA ILE A 95 -14.99 3.87 3.44
C ILE A 95 -15.84 4.34 2.27
N ASP A 96 -15.54 3.87 1.07
CA ASP A 96 -16.26 4.25 -0.17
C ASP A 96 -16.41 5.77 -0.36
N GLY A 97 -15.40 6.53 0.05
CA GLY A 97 -15.41 8.00 -0.02
C GLY A 97 -16.15 8.71 1.12
N VAL A 98 -16.75 7.97 2.05
CA VAL A 98 -17.46 8.51 3.23
C VAL A 98 -16.52 8.52 4.44
N PRO A 99 -16.28 9.69 5.07
CA PRO A 99 -15.44 9.78 6.26
C PRO A 99 -16.07 9.05 7.44
N GLN A 100 -15.28 8.22 8.13
CA GLN A 100 -15.72 7.50 9.33
C GLN A 100 -15.52 8.30 10.63
N SER A 101 -14.90 9.49 10.56
CA SER A 101 -14.69 10.35 11.73
C SER A 101 -15.79 11.41 11.86
N ASN A 102 -16.42 11.52 13.04
CA ASN A 102 -17.36 12.58 13.39
C ASN A 102 -16.80 13.50 14.52
N PRO A 103 -17.02 14.82 14.45
CA PRO A 103 -16.19 15.83 15.12
C PRO A 103 -16.40 16.02 16.63
N LEU A 104 -17.42 15.39 17.25
CA LEU A 104 -17.80 15.69 18.63
C LEU A 104 -17.15 14.79 19.68
N ARG A 105 -16.52 13.68 19.26
CA ARG A 105 -15.80 12.76 20.15
C ARG A 105 -14.85 11.94 19.31
N ASN A 106 -13.56 11.89 19.67
CA ASN A 106 -12.71 10.83 19.12
C ASN A 106 -13.23 9.51 19.71
N GLY A 107 -13.73 8.63 18.86
CA GLY A 107 -13.92 7.24 19.24
C GLY A 107 -12.52 6.65 19.36
N SER A 108 -11.88 6.74 20.52
CA SER A 108 -10.56 6.11 20.77
C SER A 108 -10.58 4.57 20.56
N ARG A 109 -11.74 4.00 20.20
CA ARG A 109 -12.00 2.59 19.86
C ARG A 109 -12.56 2.40 18.44
N ASP A 110 -12.43 3.36 17.53
CA ASP A 110 -12.93 3.25 16.14
C ASP A 110 -12.12 2.27 15.26
N GLY A 111 -11.25 1.44 15.85
CA GLY A 111 -10.44 0.48 15.10
C GLY A 111 -11.20 -0.74 14.54
N ASN A 112 -12.53 -0.81 14.65
CA ASN A 112 -13.28 -2.04 14.32
C ASN A 112 -14.77 -1.85 13.96
N THR A 113 -15.20 -0.77 13.29
CA THR A 113 -16.54 -0.74 12.67
C THR A 113 -16.44 -0.45 11.19
#